data_AF-A0A822BH16-F1
#
_entry.id   AF-A0A822BH16-F1
#
_cell.length_a   1.000
_cell.length_b   1.000
_cell.length_c   1.000
_cell.angle_alpha   90.00
_cell.angle_beta   90.00
_cell.angle_gamma   90.00
#
_symmetry.space_group_name_H-M   'P 1'
#
loop_
_entity.id
_entity.type
_entity.pdbx_description
1 polymer ?
#
loop_
_entity_poly.entity_id
_entity_poly.type
_entity_poly.pdbx_seq_one_letter_code
_entity_poly.pdbx_strand_id
1 'polypeptide(L)'
;TLIKPDELNIIKQCAIDIAEASWNLHNAPTGIKYETDKALRTDKHVFSILGPHLGHYYGDIILVFKSEVMLHPDANFSPQAGTSFASGSTFKHRPWVKDPGTEPERIKCFHESKLHCAVPGYEYAAAA
;
A
#
# COMPACT_ATOMS: atom_id res chain seq x y z
N THR A 1 11.83 29.90 -3.14
CA THR A 1 13.02 29.54 -2.35
C THR A 1 13.94 28.74 -3.24
N LEU A 2 15.23 29.09 -3.33
CA LEU A 2 16.20 28.36 -4.16
C LEU A 2 16.71 27.13 -3.40
N ILE A 3 16.67 25.96 -4.04
CA ILE A 3 17.19 24.70 -3.50
C ILE A 3 18.72 24.82 -3.39
N LYS A 4 19.29 24.46 -2.24
CA LYS A 4 20.74 24.51 -2.00
C LYS A 4 21.45 23.38 -2.76
N PRO A 5 22.74 23.54 -3.12
CA PRO A 5 23.50 22.50 -3.82
C PRO A 5 23.50 21.14 -3.11
N ASP A 6 23.60 21.13 -1.77
CA ASP A 6 23.59 19.88 -0.98
C ASP A 6 22.22 19.19 -1.01
N GLU A 7 21.13 19.95 -0.95
CA GLU A 7 19.77 19.45 -1.07
C GLU A 7 19.53 18.83 -2.46
N LEU A 8 20.09 19.45 -3.51
CA LEU A 8 20.04 18.92 -4.87
C LEU A 8 20.79 17.58 -5.00
N ASN A 9 21.92 17.42 -4.32
CA ASN A 9 22.68 16.17 -4.31
C ASN A 9 21.91 15.06 -3.59
N ILE A 10 21.25 15.36 -2.46
CA ILE A 10 20.39 14.40 -1.75
C ILE A 10 19.25 13.93 -2.65
N ILE A 11 18.58 14.85 -3.36
CA ILE A 11 17.49 14.52 -4.28
C ILE A 11 17.99 13.61 -5.42
N LYS A 12 19.16 13.92 -6.00
CA LYS A 12 19.77 13.09 -7.05
C LYS A 12 20.10 11.69 -6.55
N GLN A 13 20.69 11.57 -5.36
CA GLN A 13 21.03 10.27 -4.80
C GLN A 13 19.76 9.45 -4.54
N CYS A 14 18.72 10.05 -3.96
CA CYS A 14 17.43 9.39 -3.76
C CYS A 14 16.82 8.89 -5.09
N ALA A 15 16.92 9.69 -6.16
CA ALA A 15 16.44 9.27 -7.48
C ALA A 15 17.24 8.07 -8.05
N ILE A 16 18.56 8.02 -7.82
CA ILE A 16 19.42 6.89 -8.20
C ILE A 16 19.02 5.65 -7.40
N ASP A 17 18.88 5.77 -6.08
CA ASP A 17 18.52 4.66 -5.19
C ASP A 17 17.15 4.07 -5.57
N ILE A 18 16.16 4.91 -5.91
CA ILE A 18 14.85 4.48 -6.41
C ILE A 18 14.98 3.74 -7.75
N ALA A 19 15.80 4.23 -8.67
CA ALA A 19 16.02 3.60 -9.97
C ALA A 19 16.70 2.22 -9.82
N GLU A 20 17.73 2.12 -8.98
CA GLU A 20 18.39 0.84 -8.67
C GLU A 20 17.45 -0.15 -7.98
N ALA A 21 16.69 0.30 -6.98
CA ALA A 21 15.70 -0.54 -6.32
C ALA A 21 14.63 -1.03 -7.31
N SER A 22 14.17 -0.18 -8.23
CA SER A 22 13.21 -0.55 -9.27
C SER A 22 13.79 -1.56 -10.25
N TRP A 23 15.05 -1.38 -10.67
CA TRP A 23 15.77 -2.33 -11.53
C TRP A 23 15.92 -3.69 -10.86
N ASN A 24 16.31 -3.70 -9.58
CA ASN A 24 16.46 -4.93 -8.80
C ASN A 24 15.11 -5.63 -8.60
N LEU A 25 14.04 -4.87 -8.35
CA LEU A 25 12.69 -5.41 -8.22
C LEU A 25 12.19 -6.00 -9.55
N HIS A 26 12.45 -5.33 -10.68
CA HIS A 26 12.07 -5.80 -12.01
C HIS A 26 12.77 -7.12 -12.38
N ASN A 27 14.06 -7.25 -12.02
CA ASN A 27 14.86 -8.43 -12.29
C ASN A 27 14.77 -9.51 -11.20
N ALA A 28 14.07 -9.24 -10.10
CA ALA A 28 13.84 -10.23 -9.06
C ALA A 28 13.00 -11.37 -9.64
N PRO A 29 13.47 -12.63 -9.58
CA PRO A 29 12.82 -13.73 -10.29
C PRO A 29 11.40 -13.98 -9.79
N THR A 30 11.08 -13.61 -8.54
CA THR A 30 9.78 -13.83 -7.90
C THR A 30 9.56 -12.86 -6.73
N GLY A 31 8.30 -12.47 -6.46
CA GLY A 31 7.92 -11.80 -5.21
C GLY A 31 8.02 -12.71 -3.97
N ILE A 32 7.41 -12.33 -2.84
CA ILE A 32 7.50 -13.06 -1.55
C ILE A 32 6.89 -14.48 -1.61
N LYS A 33 6.19 -14.83 -2.71
CA LYS A 33 5.52 -16.13 -2.94
C LYS A 33 4.58 -16.55 -1.80
N TYR A 34 4.02 -15.59 -1.09
CA TYR A 34 3.06 -15.89 -0.05
C TYR A 34 1.76 -16.34 -0.71
N GLU A 35 1.29 -17.56 -0.40
CA GLU A 35 0.12 -18.14 -1.10
C GLU A 35 -1.15 -17.30 -0.94
N THR A 36 -1.31 -16.64 0.22
CA THR A 36 -2.43 -15.71 0.45
C THR A 36 -2.42 -14.55 -0.54
N ASP A 37 -1.25 -14.12 -1.04
CA ASP A 37 -1.18 -13.06 -2.05
C ASP A 37 -1.79 -13.48 -3.38
N LYS A 38 -1.73 -14.77 -3.75
CA LYS A 38 -2.43 -15.27 -4.95
C LYS A 38 -3.94 -15.22 -4.76
N ALA A 39 -4.42 -15.59 -3.57
CA ALA A 39 -5.84 -15.55 -3.23
C ALA A 39 -6.38 -14.12 -3.21
N LEU A 40 -5.59 -13.17 -2.68
CA LEU A 40 -5.89 -11.73 -2.67
C LEU A 40 -5.59 -11.03 -4.02
N ARG A 41 -4.97 -11.75 -4.97
CA ARG A 41 -4.44 -11.23 -6.24
C ARG A 41 -3.41 -10.10 -6.07
N THR A 42 -2.78 -9.99 -4.90
CA THR A 42 -1.71 -9.02 -4.59
C THR A 42 -0.35 -9.48 -5.10
N ASP A 43 -0.22 -10.74 -5.52
CA ASP A 43 0.97 -11.31 -6.17
C ASP A 43 1.30 -10.63 -7.51
N LYS A 44 0.35 -9.89 -8.08
CA LYS A 44 0.48 -9.12 -9.33
C LYS A 44 0.60 -7.61 -9.11
N HIS A 45 0.67 -7.16 -7.86
CA HIS A 45 0.71 -5.75 -7.51
C HIS A 45 2.05 -5.37 -6.87
N VAL A 46 2.53 -4.17 -7.17
CA VAL A 46 3.48 -3.49 -6.30
C VAL A 46 2.66 -2.83 -5.20
N PHE A 47 2.83 -3.28 -3.96
CA PHE A 47 2.07 -2.76 -2.82
C PHE A 47 2.99 -2.29 -1.70
N SER A 48 2.45 -1.40 -0.87
CA SER A 48 3.03 -1.01 0.40
C SER A 48 1.90 -0.94 1.44
N ILE A 49 2.25 -1.22 2.69
CA ILE A 49 1.31 -1.08 3.82
C ILE A 49 1.74 0.15 4.59
N LEU A 50 0.80 1.07 4.78
CA LEU A 50 1.01 2.29 5.53
C LEU A 50 0.31 2.16 6.88
N GLY A 51 1.07 2.30 7.95
CA GLY A 51 0.53 2.22 9.29
C GLY A 51 1.57 2.53 10.35
N PRO A 52 1.16 2.62 11.63
CA PRO A 52 2.08 2.82 12.75
C PRO A 52 3.14 1.72 12.75
N HIS A 53 4.41 2.10 12.68
CA HIS A 53 5.54 1.18 12.76
C HIS A 53 6.33 1.44 14.04
N LEU A 54 6.79 0.36 14.69
CA LEU A 54 7.52 0.46 15.97
C LEU A 54 9.02 0.68 15.80
N GLY A 55 9.55 0.65 14.57
CA GLY A 55 10.98 0.82 14.32
C GLY A 55 11.42 2.25 14.50
N HIS A 56 12.11 2.51 15.61
CA HIS A 56 12.66 3.81 16.02
C HIS A 56 13.74 4.38 15.07
N TYR A 57 14.15 3.60 14.08
CA TYR A 57 15.27 3.88 13.17
C TYR A 57 14.84 4.40 11.80
N TYR A 58 13.53 4.41 11.51
CA TYR A 58 13.01 5.10 10.33
C TYR A 58 12.69 6.54 10.76
N GLY A 59 13.40 7.52 10.17
CA GLY A 59 13.09 8.94 10.34
C GLY A 59 11.74 9.32 9.72
N ASP A 60 11.53 10.61 9.43
CA ASP A 60 10.29 11.08 8.80
C ASP A 60 10.04 10.36 7.46
N ILE A 61 8.91 9.66 7.36
CA ILE A 61 8.49 8.99 6.12
C ILE A 61 7.66 9.96 5.31
N ILE A 62 8.20 10.43 4.18
CA ILE A 62 7.46 11.24 3.22
C ILE A 62 6.94 10.33 2.11
N LEU A 63 5.62 10.28 1.96
CA LEU A 63 4.96 9.55 0.89
C LEU A 63 4.49 10.53 -0.17
N VAL A 64 5.05 10.42 -1.37
CA VAL A 64 4.66 11.24 -2.51
C VAL A 64 3.87 10.38 -3.47
N PHE A 65 2.56 10.62 -3.54
CA PHE A 65 1.70 9.97 -4.52
C PHE A 65 1.60 10.83 -5.78
N LYS A 66 1.90 10.23 -6.94
CA LYS A 66 1.62 10.85 -8.23
C LYS A 66 0.13 10.72 -8.53
N SER A 67 -0.58 11.83 -8.72
CA SER A 67 -2.03 11.84 -8.93
C SER A 67 -2.47 10.96 -10.11
N GLU A 68 -1.69 10.93 -11.19
CA GLU A 68 -1.94 10.04 -12.34
C GLU A 68 -1.96 8.56 -11.95
N VAL A 69 -1.09 8.14 -11.03
CA VAL A 69 -1.06 6.76 -10.53
C VAL A 69 -2.27 6.51 -9.65
N MET A 70 -2.61 7.45 -8.75
CA MET A 70 -3.75 7.29 -7.85
C MET A 70 -5.12 7.30 -8.54
N LEU A 71 -5.20 7.94 -9.71
CA LEU A 71 -6.40 7.99 -10.55
C LEU A 71 -6.47 6.83 -11.55
N HIS A 72 -5.43 6.00 -11.65
CA HIS A 72 -5.45 4.83 -12.51
C HIS A 72 -6.44 3.79 -11.96
N PRO A 73 -7.30 3.15 -12.80
CA PRO A 73 -8.26 2.15 -12.35
C PRO A 73 -7.65 0.99 -11.56
N ASP A 74 -6.38 0.65 -11.85
CA ASP A 74 -5.66 -0.42 -11.16
C ASP A 74 -5.05 0.01 -9.81
N ALA A 75 -5.09 1.29 -9.46
CA ALA A 75 -4.71 1.74 -8.13
C ALA A 75 -5.65 1.09 -7.11
N ASN A 76 -5.10 0.33 -6.17
CA ASN A 76 -5.86 -0.37 -5.15
C ASN A 76 -5.49 0.17 -3.77
N PHE A 77 -6.39 0.96 -3.20
CA PHE A 77 -6.26 1.46 -1.84
C PHE A 77 -7.34 0.81 -0.98
N SER A 78 -7.01 0.43 0.26
CA SER A 78 -7.99 -0.14 1.18
C SER A 78 -7.65 0.26 2.62
N PRO A 79 -8.64 0.31 3.53
CA PRO A 79 -8.42 0.77 4.91
C PRO A 79 -7.49 -0.11 5.75
N GLN A 80 -7.23 -1.35 5.33
CA GLN A 80 -6.41 -2.33 6.04
C GLN A 80 -5.64 -3.18 5.04
N ALA A 81 -4.51 -3.76 5.44
CA ALA A 81 -3.76 -4.67 4.59
C ALA A 81 -4.62 -5.88 4.17
N GLY A 82 -4.49 -6.35 2.93
CA GLY A 82 -5.24 -7.51 2.43
C GLY A 82 -5.08 -8.76 3.30
N THR A 83 -3.88 -8.99 3.83
CA THR A 83 -3.59 -10.09 4.78
C THR A 83 -4.35 -9.96 6.11
N SER A 84 -4.67 -8.73 6.54
CA SER A 84 -5.49 -8.48 7.72
C SER A 84 -6.96 -8.85 7.48
N PHE A 85 -7.45 -8.72 6.24
CA PHE A 85 -8.77 -9.26 5.88
C PHE A 85 -8.73 -10.78 5.91
N ALA A 86 -7.81 -11.44 5.21
CA ALA A 86 -7.73 -12.90 5.13
C ALA A 86 -7.66 -13.56 6.53
N SER A 87 -6.82 -13.02 7.42
CA SER A 87 -6.67 -13.51 8.80
C SER A 87 -7.86 -13.19 9.74
N GLY A 88 -8.78 -12.32 9.31
CA GLY A 88 -9.87 -11.81 10.15
C GLY A 88 -9.44 -10.73 11.15
N SER A 89 -8.16 -10.32 11.16
CA SER A 89 -7.65 -9.26 12.04
C SER A 89 -8.39 -7.94 11.84
N THR A 90 -8.73 -7.61 10.59
CA THR A 90 -9.52 -6.42 10.24
C THR A 90 -10.78 -6.28 11.09
N PHE A 91 -11.51 -7.37 11.33
CA PHE A 91 -12.78 -7.35 12.05
C PHE A 91 -12.60 -7.33 13.58
N LYS A 92 -11.44 -7.79 14.08
CA LYS A 92 -11.09 -7.65 15.50
C LYS A 92 -10.80 -6.20 15.87
N HIS A 93 -10.12 -5.47 14.99
CA HIS A 93 -9.78 -4.06 15.19
C HIS A 93 -10.91 -3.10 14.80
N ARG A 94 -11.90 -3.58 14.03
CA ARG A 94 -13.07 -2.81 13.59
C ARG A 94 -14.35 -3.53 14.02
N PRO A 95 -14.68 -3.57 15.32
CA PRO A 95 -15.81 -4.34 15.84
C PRO A 95 -17.18 -3.86 15.33
N TRP A 96 -17.24 -2.67 14.73
CA TRP A 96 -18.43 -2.17 14.03
C TRP A 96 -18.65 -2.81 12.65
N VAL A 97 -17.68 -3.57 12.13
CA VAL A 97 -17.79 -4.33 10.88
C VAL A 97 -17.96 -5.80 11.22
N LYS A 98 -19.05 -6.40 10.77
CA LYS A 98 -19.32 -7.82 10.98
C LYS A 98 -18.32 -8.69 10.23
N ASP A 99 -17.67 -9.61 10.94
CA ASP A 99 -16.82 -10.64 10.32
C ASP A 99 -17.69 -11.63 9.51
N PRO A 100 -17.44 -11.82 8.21
CA PRO A 100 -18.16 -12.81 7.40
C PRO A 100 -17.75 -14.26 7.72
N GLY A 101 -16.72 -14.46 8.54
CA GLY A 101 -16.37 -15.74 9.17
C GLY A 101 -15.38 -16.60 8.40
N THR A 102 -15.58 -16.79 7.09
CA THR A 102 -14.70 -17.65 6.27
C THR A 102 -13.66 -16.82 5.51
N GLU A 103 -12.47 -17.37 5.30
CA GLU A 103 -11.41 -16.69 4.55
C GLU A 103 -11.84 -16.23 3.14
N PRO A 104 -12.54 -17.03 2.32
CA PRO A 104 -13.00 -16.57 1.01
C PRO A 104 -13.94 -15.38 1.06
N GLU A 105 -14.87 -15.34 2.03
CA GLU A 105 -15.77 -14.19 2.18
C GLU A 105 -15.04 -12.96 2.72
N ARG A 106 -14.01 -13.14 3.56
CA ARG A 106 -13.15 -12.03 3.99
C ARG A 106 -12.31 -11.47 2.84
N ILE A 107 -11.80 -12.33 1.95
CA ILE A 107 -11.10 -11.92 0.72
C ILE A 107 -12.05 -11.16 -0.20
N LYS A 108 -13.31 -11.62 -0.33
CA LYS A 108 -14.33 -10.87 -1.06
C LYS A 108 -14.55 -9.48 -0.45
N CYS A 109 -14.66 -9.38 0.88
CA CYS A 109 -14.75 -8.09 1.56
C CYS A 109 -13.53 -7.18 1.30
N PHE A 110 -12.33 -7.73 1.16
CA PHE A 110 -11.15 -6.95 0.76
C PHE A 110 -11.36 -6.28 -0.61
N HIS A 111 -11.79 -7.05 -1.61
CA HIS A 111 -12.05 -6.53 -2.95
C HIS A 111 -13.21 -5.51 -3.00
N GLU A 112 -14.22 -5.70 -2.16
CA GLU A 112 -15.35 -4.76 -2.02
C GLU A 112 -14.99 -3.50 -1.21
N SER A 113 -13.91 -3.54 -0.43
CA SER A 113 -13.42 -2.41 0.38
C SER A 113 -12.43 -1.52 -0.37
N LYS A 114 -12.23 -1.74 -1.67
CA LYS A 114 -11.34 -0.91 -2.49
C LYS A 114 -11.87 0.52 -2.56
N LEU A 115 -11.01 1.45 -2.16
CA LEU A 115 -11.18 2.88 -2.28
C LEU A 115 -10.46 3.38 -3.54
N HIS A 116 -11.05 4.35 -4.25
CA HIS A 116 -10.44 4.97 -5.42
C HIS A 116 -10.46 6.49 -5.28
N CYS A 117 -9.33 7.14 -5.55
CA CYS A 117 -9.14 8.59 -5.37
C CYS A 117 -9.99 9.47 -6.30
N ALA A 118 -10.73 8.87 -7.22
CA ALA A 118 -11.64 9.58 -8.13
C ALA A 118 -13.06 9.69 -7.53
N VAL A 119 -13.35 8.94 -6.46
CA VAL A 119 -14.62 8.95 -5.77
C VAL A 119 -14.65 10.13 -4.79
N PRO A 120 -15.64 11.04 -4.87
CA PRO A 120 -15.77 12.13 -3.91
C PRO A 120 -15.81 11.62 -2.46
N GLY A 121 -15.03 12.24 -1.57
CA GLY A 121 -14.94 11.86 -0.17
C GLY A 121 -14.02 10.66 0.13
N TYR A 122 -13.27 10.18 -0.87
CA TYR A 122 -12.24 9.15 -0.72
C TYR A 122 -11.29 9.45 0.45
N GLU A 123 -10.86 10.70 0.58
CA GLU A 123 -9.93 11.17 1.59
C GLU A 123 -10.43 10.94 3.02
N TYR A 124 -11.74 11.10 3.26
CA TYR A 124 -12.35 10.82 4.56
C TYR A 124 -12.42 9.32 4.83
N ALA A 125 -12.74 8.51 3.81
CA ALA A 125 -12.78 7.06 3.94
C ALA A 125 -11.38 6.45 4.11
N ALA A 126 -10.35 7.03 3.49
CA ALA A 126 -8.96 6.62 3.61
C ALA A 126 -8.34 7.00 4.96
N ALA A 127 -8.84 8.05 5.61
CA ALA A 127 -8.38 8.49 6.93
C ALA A 127 -9.07 7.78 8.12
N ALA A 128 -10.07 6.94 7.86
CA ALA A 128 -10.97 6.33 8.85
C ALA A 128 -10.54 4.92 9.33
#